data_AF-A0A6V8PMQ5-F1
#
_entry.id   AF-A0A6V8PMQ5-F1
#
_cell.length_a   1.000
_cell.length_b   1.000
_cell.length_c   1.000
_cell.angle_alpha   90.00
_cell.angle_beta   90.00
_cell.angle_gamma   90.00
#
_symmetry.space_group_name_H-M   'P 1'
#
loop_
_entity.id
_entity.type
_entity.pdbx_description
1 polymer ?
#
loop_
_entity_poly.entity_id
_entity_poly.type
_entity_poly.pdbx_seq_one_letter_code
_entity_poly.pdbx_strand_id
1 'polypeptide(L)'
;MILPALGGARPGEVFSQKKPSLKTEVGQGVSEERSGQQNSFERGKSSQPSSMERNILDVIIVSYNVAHLLEDCLGSLLSEKGVDVVITVVDNNSCDGTVAMVREKFPQVNLVASRKNLGFSAANNLALKGSRS
;
A
#
# COMPACT_ATOMS: atom_id res chain seq x y z
N MET A 1 34.24 -22.46 -41.03
CA MET A 1 35.43 -21.60 -40.88
C MET A 1 35.06 -20.43 -39.98
N ILE A 2 35.51 -20.50 -38.72
CA ILE A 2 35.91 -19.39 -37.82
C ILE A 2 34.83 -18.36 -37.38
N LEU A 3 34.35 -18.54 -36.14
CA LEU A 3 34.04 -17.46 -35.20
C LEU A 3 35.35 -16.90 -34.61
N PRO A 4 35.40 -15.61 -34.23
CA PRO A 4 35.41 -15.28 -32.79
C PRO A 4 34.55 -14.01 -32.50
N ALA A 5 33.71 -13.93 -31.47
CA ALA A 5 33.97 -13.85 -30.02
C ALA A 5 35.02 -12.80 -29.63
N LEU A 6 34.62 -11.64 -29.08
CA LEU A 6 35.30 -10.93 -27.96
C LEU A 6 34.64 -9.57 -27.66
N GLY A 7 34.23 -9.39 -26.40
CA GLY A 7 33.73 -8.13 -25.86
C GLY A 7 33.17 -8.29 -24.45
N GLY A 8 33.94 -8.97 -23.58
CA GLY A 8 33.55 -9.26 -22.20
C GLY A 8 33.49 -8.00 -21.32
N ALA A 9 32.44 -7.93 -20.51
CA ALA A 9 32.34 -6.99 -19.39
C ALA A 9 33.40 -7.34 -18.33
N ARG A 10 34.18 -6.35 -17.90
CA ARG A 10 35.12 -6.51 -16.77
C ARG A 10 34.37 -6.31 -15.45
N PRO A 11 34.58 -7.16 -14.43
CA PRO A 11 34.07 -6.94 -13.08
C PRO A 11 35.09 -6.12 -12.26
N GLY A 12 34.65 -5.11 -11.50
CA GLY A 12 35.46 -4.57 -10.39
C GLY A 12 35.53 -3.07 -10.11
N GLU A 13 34.53 -2.24 -10.43
CA GLU A 13 34.52 -0.84 -9.93
C GLU A 13 33.47 -0.61 -8.85
N VAL A 14 33.94 -0.60 -7.60
CA VAL A 14 33.22 -0.10 -6.43
C VAL A 14 33.32 1.43 -6.45
N PHE A 15 32.31 2.11 -6.98
CA PHE A 15 32.20 3.56 -6.86
C PHE A 15 31.50 3.93 -5.55
N SER A 16 32.33 4.15 -4.53
CA SER A 16 31.98 4.81 -3.27
C SER A 16 31.69 6.29 -3.52
N GLN A 17 30.42 6.70 -3.41
CA GLN A 17 30.05 8.12 -3.39
C GLN A 17 29.40 8.50 -2.05
N LYS A 18 30.29 8.96 -1.15
CA LYS A 18 30.22 10.20 -0.35
C LYS A 18 28.84 10.60 0.21
N LYS A 19 28.62 10.32 1.51
CA LYS A 19 27.56 10.91 2.34
C LYS A 19 27.73 12.43 2.48
N PRO A 20 26.69 13.26 2.28
CA PRO A 20 26.76 14.68 2.59
C PRO A 20 26.58 14.93 4.10
N SER A 21 27.56 15.60 4.70
CA SER A 21 27.52 16.11 6.07
C SER A 21 26.58 17.32 6.16
N LEU A 22 25.47 17.16 6.88
CA LEU A 22 24.60 18.26 7.27
C LEU A 22 25.12 18.85 8.59
N LYS A 23 25.41 20.16 8.54
CA LYS A 23 25.83 20.98 9.68
C LYS A 23 24.59 21.29 10.52
N THR A 24 24.63 20.92 11.79
CA THR A 24 23.61 21.34 12.77
C THR A 24 24.02 22.71 13.32
N GLU A 25 23.26 23.75 12.97
CA GLU A 25 23.40 25.07 13.60
C GLU A 25 22.60 25.08 14.90
N VAL A 26 23.29 25.37 16.00
CA VAL A 26 22.71 25.58 17.33
C VAL A 26 22.31 27.05 17.43
N GLY A 27 21.01 27.31 17.44
CA GLY A 27 20.41 28.63 17.63
C GLY A 27 20.00 28.87 19.08
N GLN A 28 20.32 30.07 19.55
CA GLN A 28 20.22 30.64 20.91
C GLN A 28 18.85 30.51 21.60
N GLY A 29 18.88 30.47 22.94
CA GLY A 29 17.70 30.35 23.80
C GLY A 29 16.96 31.65 24.08
N VAL A 30 15.80 31.53 24.72
CA VAL A 30 15.12 32.59 25.47
C VAL A 30 14.34 31.95 26.63
N SER A 31 14.52 32.52 27.81
CA SER A 31 13.78 32.28 29.05
C SER A 31 12.36 32.84 28.97
N GLU A 32 11.34 32.05 29.30
CA GLU A 32 10.01 32.56 29.65
C GLU A 32 9.48 31.87 30.92
N GLU A 33 9.46 32.63 32.01
CA GLU A 33 8.52 32.42 33.11
C GLU A 33 7.09 32.70 32.62
N ARG A 34 6.12 31.84 32.98
CA ARG A 34 4.71 32.25 33.15
C ARG A 34 3.90 31.18 33.89
N SER A 35 3.70 31.45 35.17
CA SER A 35 2.42 31.38 35.91
C SER A 35 1.26 30.57 35.32
N GLY A 36 0.83 29.58 36.12
CA GLY A 36 -0.56 29.21 36.40
C GLY A 36 -1.61 29.37 35.30
N GLN A 37 -2.01 28.25 34.70
CA GLN A 37 -3.37 28.07 34.20
C GLN A 37 -3.90 26.73 34.69
N GLN A 38 -4.87 26.79 35.61
CA GLN A 38 -5.76 25.69 35.94
C GLN A 38 -6.53 25.34 34.67
N ASN A 39 -6.19 24.22 34.03
CA ASN A 39 -7.10 23.63 33.06
C ASN A 39 -8.27 23.01 33.83
N SER A 40 -9.33 23.81 33.97
CA SER A 40 -10.67 23.32 34.21
C SER A 40 -10.97 22.23 33.17
N PHE A 41 -11.03 20.99 33.64
CA PHE A 41 -11.43 19.83 32.85
C PHE A 41 -12.90 20.00 32.47
N GLU A 42 -13.15 20.74 31.39
CA GLU A 42 -14.46 20.77 30.76
C GLU A 42 -14.75 19.35 30.29
N ARG A 43 -15.70 18.72 31.00
CA ARG A 43 -16.29 17.43 30.68
C ARG A 43 -17.08 17.62 29.38
N GLY A 44 -16.36 17.62 28.27
CA GLY A 44 -16.87 17.78 26.92
C GLY A 44 -17.90 16.71 26.62
N LYS A 45 -19.17 17.16 26.63
CA LYS A 45 -20.38 16.62 26.00
C LYS A 45 -20.20 15.27 25.30
N SER A 46 -20.93 14.28 25.79
CA SER A 46 -21.26 13.06 25.05
C SER A 46 -21.86 13.43 23.70
N SER A 47 -21.05 13.40 22.64
CA SER A 47 -21.51 13.48 21.27
C SER A 47 -22.29 12.21 20.98
N GLN A 48 -23.61 12.35 20.88
CA GLN A 48 -24.42 11.31 20.29
C GLN A 48 -23.89 11.07 18.86
N PRO A 49 -23.66 9.82 18.42
CA PRO A 49 -23.25 9.57 17.05
C PRO A 49 -24.37 10.03 16.12
N SER A 50 -24.09 11.06 15.33
CA SER A 50 -24.92 11.52 14.24
C SER A 50 -25.09 10.38 13.22
N SER A 51 -26.33 10.10 12.83
CA SER A 51 -26.74 9.39 11.61
C SER A 51 -25.71 8.43 10.98
N MET A 52 -25.84 7.12 11.23
CA MET A 52 -25.17 5.99 10.53
C MET A 52 -24.03 6.41 9.57
N GLU A 53 -22.91 6.85 10.14
CA GLU A 53 -21.64 6.97 9.42
C GLU A 53 -21.31 5.56 8.91
N ARG A 54 -21.49 5.34 7.60
CA ARG A 54 -21.12 4.06 6.98
C ARG A 54 -19.61 4.09 6.77
N ASN A 55 -18.91 3.37 7.63
CA ASN A 55 -17.48 3.14 7.46
C ASN A 55 -17.27 2.28 6.21
N ILE A 56 -16.75 2.92 5.16
CA ILE A 56 -16.32 2.25 3.93
C ILE A 56 -14.82 1.97 4.05
N LEU A 57 -14.41 0.72 3.83
CA LEU A 57 -13.01 0.31 3.83
C LEU A 57 -12.59 -0.08 2.41
N ASP A 58 -11.59 0.62 1.86
CA ASP A 58 -10.98 0.25 0.58
C ASP A 58 -9.77 -0.67 0.81
N VAL A 59 -9.80 -1.85 0.22
CA VAL A 59 -8.78 -2.90 0.38
C VAL A 59 -8.12 -3.17 -0.97
N ILE A 60 -6.81 -2.93 -1.04
CA ILE A 60 -5.99 -3.21 -2.21
C ILE A 60 -5.16 -4.47 -1.96
N ILE A 61 -5.28 -5.46 -2.85
CA ILE A 61 -4.56 -6.72 -2.77
C ILE A 61 -3.73 -6.90 -4.04
N VAL A 62 -2.41 -7.03 -3.90
CA VAL A 62 -1.53 -7.40 -5.01
C VAL A 62 -1.27 -8.90 -4.94
N SER A 63 -1.52 -9.63 -6.03
CA SER A 63 -1.41 -11.09 -6.10
C SER A 63 -0.48 -11.55 -7.22
N TYR A 64 0.21 -12.67 -7.00
CA TYR A 64 1.07 -13.34 -7.99
C TYR A 64 1.18 -14.84 -7.68
N ASN A 65 0.60 -15.69 -8.53
CA ASN A 65 0.62 -17.16 -8.43
C ASN A 65 0.20 -17.73 -7.06
N VAL A 66 -0.88 -17.20 -6.48
CA VAL A 66 -1.39 -17.58 -5.15
C VAL A 66 -2.92 -17.70 -5.11
N ALA A 67 -3.52 -18.34 -6.13
CA ALA A 67 -4.97 -18.43 -6.29
C ALA A 67 -5.72 -18.87 -5.01
N HIS A 68 -5.31 -19.96 -4.38
CA HIS A 68 -5.99 -20.50 -3.19
C HIS A 68 -5.97 -19.54 -1.99
N LEU A 69 -4.81 -18.94 -1.71
CA LEU A 69 -4.69 -17.98 -0.60
C LEU A 69 -5.50 -16.70 -0.87
N LEU A 70 -5.55 -16.27 -2.14
CA LEU A 70 -6.37 -15.14 -2.52
C LEU A 70 -7.86 -15.45 -2.35
N GLU A 71 -8.31 -16.64 -2.72
CA GLU A 71 -9.70 -17.06 -2.53
C GLU A 71 -10.11 -17.02 -1.06
N ASP A 72 -9.32 -17.63 -0.17
CA ASP A 72 -9.58 -17.63 1.28
C ASP A 72 -9.61 -16.20 1.84
N CYS A 73 -8.67 -15.35 1.40
CA CYS A 73 -8.60 -13.96 1.81
C CYS A 73 -9.84 -13.16 1.38
N LEU A 74 -10.26 -13.28 0.12
CA LEU A 74 -11.45 -12.62 -0.40
C LEU A 74 -12.73 -13.12 0.30
N GLY A 75 -12.84 -14.42 0.55
CA GLY A 75 -13.95 -15.01 1.28
C GLY A 75 -14.06 -14.43 2.70
N SER A 76 -12.94 -14.31 3.40
CA SER A 76 -12.89 -13.70 4.74
C SER A 76 -13.32 -12.24 4.72
N LEU A 77 -12.74 -11.42 3.83
CA LEU A 77 -13.05 -9.99 3.72
C LEU A 77 -14.53 -9.72 3.40
N LEU A 78 -15.12 -10.51 2.51
CA LEU A 78 -16.52 -10.37 2.10
C LEU A 78 -17.51 -10.92 3.14
N SER A 79 -17.05 -11.72 4.10
CA SER A 79 -17.88 -12.25 5.18
C SER A 79 -18.02 -11.29 6.37
N GLU A 80 -17.17 -10.28 6.46
CA GLU A 80 -17.15 -9.30 7.54
C GLU A 80 -18.43 -8.44 7.53
N LYS A 81 -19.01 -8.21 8.72
CA LYS A 81 -20.28 -7.49 8.85
C LYS A 81 -20.07 -6.14 9.50
N GLY A 82 -20.82 -5.13 9.06
CA GLY A 82 -20.80 -3.79 9.64
C GLY A 82 -19.72 -2.87 9.07
N VAL A 83 -19.01 -3.30 8.03
CA VAL A 83 -18.10 -2.47 7.24
C VAL A 83 -18.45 -2.66 5.77
N ASP A 84 -18.62 -1.56 5.03
CA ASP A 84 -18.81 -1.62 3.58
C ASP A 84 -17.42 -1.75 2.93
N VAL A 85 -17.05 -2.95 2.50
CA VAL A 85 -15.72 -3.21 1.93
C VAL A 85 -15.73 -3.04 0.41
N VAL A 86 -14.82 -2.23 -0.13
CA VAL A 86 -14.51 -2.14 -1.55
C VAL A 86 -13.16 -2.84 -1.77
N ILE A 87 -13.12 -3.85 -2.63
CA ILE A 87 -11.91 -4.64 -2.83
C ILE A 87 -11.39 -4.44 -4.25
N THR A 88 -10.11 -4.12 -4.37
CA THR A 88 -9.38 -4.07 -5.63
C THR A 88 -8.21 -5.05 -5.63
N VAL A 89 -8.26 -6.02 -6.53
CA VAL A 89 -7.18 -7.00 -6.72
C VAL A 89 -6.35 -6.63 -7.94
N VAL A 90 -5.04 -6.51 -7.78
CA VAL A 90 -4.09 -6.37 -8.88
C VAL A 90 -3.35 -7.69 -9.06
N ASP A 91 -3.59 -8.37 -10.16
CA ASP A 91 -2.87 -9.58 -10.54
C ASP A 91 -1.61 -9.21 -11.34
N ASN A 92 -0.45 -9.66 -10.88
CA ASN A 92 0.85 -9.37 -11.47
C ASN A 92 1.28 -10.41 -12.53
N ASN A 93 0.37 -10.79 -13.43
CA ASN A 93 0.56 -11.79 -14.48
C ASN A 93 0.72 -13.21 -13.91
N SER A 94 -0.26 -13.64 -13.13
CA SER A 94 -0.30 -15.02 -12.64
C SER A 94 -0.67 -15.99 -13.76
N CYS A 95 -0.08 -17.18 -13.73
CA CYS A 95 -0.33 -18.26 -14.69
C CYS A 95 -1.08 -19.46 -14.09
N ASP A 96 -1.51 -19.34 -12.83
CA ASP A 96 -2.13 -20.41 -12.03
C ASP A 96 -3.66 -20.39 -12.06
N GLY A 97 -4.27 -19.55 -12.91
CA GLY A 97 -5.72 -19.39 -12.99
C GLY A 97 -6.30 -18.38 -11.99
N THR A 98 -5.49 -17.65 -11.22
CA THR A 98 -5.93 -16.61 -10.27
C THR A 98 -6.95 -15.65 -10.90
N VAL A 99 -6.68 -15.12 -12.09
CA VAL A 99 -7.57 -14.18 -12.80
C VAL A 99 -8.93 -14.80 -13.11
N ALA A 100 -8.96 -16.06 -13.56
CA ALA A 100 -10.21 -16.75 -13.87
C ALA A 100 -11.02 -16.99 -12.60
N MET A 101 -10.38 -17.46 -11.54
CA MET A 101 -10.99 -17.69 -10.23
C MET A 101 -11.65 -16.43 -9.69
N VAL A 102 -10.95 -15.29 -9.70
CA VAL A 102 -11.52 -14.03 -9.19
C VAL A 102 -12.73 -13.58 -10.01
N ARG A 103 -12.67 -13.71 -11.34
CA ARG A 103 -13.79 -13.33 -12.23
C ARG A 103 -15.03 -14.19 -12.02
N GLU A 104 -14.84 -15.48 -11.77
CA GLU A 104 -15.94 -16.44 -11.64
C GLU A 104 -16.57 -16.38 -10.24
N LYS A 105 -15.74 -16.41 -9.19
CA LYS A 105 -16.21 -16.54 -7.80
C LYS A 105 -16.51 -15.21 -7.13
N PHE A 106 -15.84 -14.13 -7.55
CA PHE A 106 -15.91 -12.83 -6.89
C PHE A 106 -16.17 -11.69 -7.89
N PRO A 107 -17.30 -11.72 -8.63
CA PRO A 107 -17.61 -10.70 -9.65
C PRO A 107 -17.77 -9.28 -9.08
N GLN A 108 -17.97 -9.13 -7.77
CA GLN A 108 -18.03 -7.85 -7.07
C GLN A 108 -16.65 -7.21 -6.81
N VAL A 109 -15.56 -7.95 -7.00
CA VAL A 109 -14.19 -7.48 -6.76
C VAL A 109 -13.67 -6.76 -8.01
N ASN A 110 -13.04 -5.60 -7.83
CA ASN A 110 -12.39 -4.88 -8.92
C ASN A 110 -11.07 -5.54 -9.28
N LEU A 111 -11.05 -6.31 -10.37
CA LEU A 111 -9.85 -7.02 -10.83
C LEU A 111 -9.07 -6.24 -11.90
N VAL A 112 -7.81 -5.97 -11.62
CA VAL A 112 -6.82 -5.42 -12.55
C VAL A 112 -5.80 -6.50 -12.90
N ALA A 113 -5.97 -7.14 -14.06
CA ALA A 113 -5.03 -8.14 -14.56
C ALA A 113 -3.90 -7.47 -15.36
N SER A 114 -2.71 -7.42 -14.77
CA SER A 114 -1.52 -6.90 -15.45
C SER A 114 -0.94 -7.95 -16.40
N ARG A 115 -0.49 -7.51 -17.59
CA ARG A 115 0.18 -8.38 -18.58
C ARG A 115 1.64 -8.67 -18.25
N LYS A 116 2.18 -8.03 -17.20
CA LYS A 116 3.56 -8.17 -16.74
C LYS A 116 3.62 -8.01 -15.23
N ASN A 117 4.62 -8.60 -14.59
CA ASN A 117 4.87 -8.34 -13.18
C ASN A 117 5.37 -6.90 -13.01
N LEU A 118 4.56 -6.04 -12.38
CA LEU A 118 4.88 -4.62 -12.17
C LEU A 118 5.73 -4.38 -10.91
N GLY A 119 5.89 -5.41 -10.06
CA GLY A 119 6.36 -5.25 -8.70
C GLY A 119 5.28 -4.64 -7.79
N PHE A 120 5.54 -4.67 -6.48
CA PHE A 120 4.56 -4.31 -5.44
C PHE A 120 4.11 -2.84 -5.52
N SER A 121 5.07 -1.90 -5.51
CA SER A 121 4.76 -0.47 -5.43
C SER A 121 3.99 0.05 -6.65
N ALA A 122 4.36 -0.41 -7.86
CA ALA A 122 3.66 0.00 -9.08
C ALA A 122 2.25 -0.60 -9.17
N ALA A 123 2.05 -1.83 -8.71
CA ALA A 123 0.73 -2.45 -8.62
C ALA A 123 -0.19 -1.71 -7.65
N ASN A 124 0.30 -1.34 -6.46
CA ASN A 124 -0.47 -0.52 -5.52
C ASN A 124 -0.84 0.84 -6.10
N ASN A 125 0.11 1.54 -6.71
CA ASN A 125 -0.16 2.83 -7.35
C ASN A 125 -1.16 2.73 -8.50
N LEU A 126 -1.26 1.58 -9.16
CA LEU A 126 -2.27 1.34 -10.18
C LEU A 126 -3.66 1.20 -9.55
N ALA A 127 -3.79 0.43 -8.47
CA ALA A 127 -5.06 0.26 -7.75
C ALA A 127 -5.52 1.56 -7.08
N LEU A 128 -4.62 2.32 -6.47
CA LEU A 128 -4.93 3.58 -5.81
C LEU A 128 -5.60 4.60 -6.74
N LYS A 129 -5.33 4.57 -8.05
CA LYS A 129 -6.00 5.45 -9.02
C LYS A 129 -7.50 5.18 -9.17
N GLY A 130 -7.93 3.94 -8.89
CA GLY A 130 -9.35 3.55 -8.91
C GLY A 130 -9.98 3.49 -7.52
N SER A 131 -9.18 3.70 -6.47
CA SER A 131 -9.62 3.68 -5.08
C SER A 131 -10.49 4.90 -4.77
N ARG A 132 -11.47 4.71 -3.89
CA ARG A 132 -12.38 5.76 -3.46
C ARG A 132 -11.88 6.30 -2.11
N SER A 133 -11.34 7.51 -2.11
CA SER A 133 -10.97 8.26 -0.91
C SER A 133 -11.57 9.66 -0.95
#